data_AF-A0A2H6NAD6-F1
#
_entry.id   AF-A0A2H6NAD6-F1
#
_cell.length_a   1.000
_cell.length_b   1.000
_cell.length_c   1.000
_cell.angle_alpha   90.00
_cell.angle_beta   90.00
_cell.angle_gamma   90.00
#
_symmetry.space_group_name_H-M   'P 1'
#
loop_
_entity.id
_entity.type
_entity.pdbx_description
1 polymer ?
#
loop_
_entity_poly.entity_id
_entity_poly.type
_entity_poly.pdbx_seq_one_letter_code
_entity_poly.pdbx_strand_id
1 'polypeptide(L)'
;DYDMALKLLEEFRKTQQVPPNKIDYEYSELILYQNQVMREADFFQESLDHIETYERQICDKLMIDEIKGEMLLNLGRLEEAAEIYRELIDRNAECWSYYGGLEKALRPHSLEERLELYEEISKQHPRAVSPRRLPLNFVTGEKFRELLDKFLRVNFSKGCPPLFTTLKSLYYST
;
A
#
# COMPACT_ATOMS: atom_id res chain seq x y z
N ASP A 1 22.01 13.10 -11.65
CA ASP A 1 22.09 12.55 -13.01
C ASP A 1 21.67 11.08 -12.92
N TYR A 2 20.39 10.82 -13.15
CA TYR A 2 19.79 9.49 -12.98
C TYR A 2 20.21 8.52 -14.08
N ASP A 3 20.39 8.99 -15.31
CA ASP A 3 20.81 8.17 -16.45
C ASP A 3 22.20 7.56 -16.24
N MET A 4 23.14 8.36 -15.73
CA MET A 4 24.47 7.87 -15.41
C MET A 4 24.44 6.83 -14.27
N ALA A 5 23.65 7.09 -13.23
CA ALA A 5 23.50 6.17 -12.10
C ALA A 5 22.93 4.82 -12.55
N LEU A 6 21.87 4.82 -13.36
CA LEU A 6 21.23 3.62 -13.88
C LEU A 6 22.17 2.80 -14.78
N LYS A 7 22.96 3.47 -15.63
CA LYS A 7 23.98 2.80 -16.46
C LYS A 7 25.04 2.13 -15.60
N LEU A 8 25.55 2.81 -14.57
CA LEU A 8 26.55 2.25 -13.65
C LEU A 8 26.00 1.06 -12.87
N LEU A 9 24.77 1.16 -12.36
CA LEU A 9 24.11 0.09 -11.63
C LEU A 9 23.85 -1.13 -12.52
N GLU A 10 23.44 -0.90 -13.77
CA GLU A 10 23.20 -1.97 -14.72
C GLU A 10 24.49 -2.72 -15.07
N GLU A 11 25.57 -2.00 -15.36
CA GLU A 11 26.87 -2.62 -15.63
C GLU A 11 27.40 -3.36 -14.40
N PHE A 12 27.29 -2.77 -13.20
CA PHE A 12 27.69 -3.44 -11.96
C PHE A 12 26.88 -4.72 -11.71
N ARG A 13 25.55 -4.68 -11.89
CA ARG A 13 24.67 -5.83 -11.72
C ARG A 13 25.04 -6.97 -12.67
N LYS A 14 25.36 -6.69 -13.94
CA LYS A 14 25.81 -7.70 -14.90
C LYS A 14 27.09 -8.43 -14.47
N THR A 15 27.94 -7.81 -13.64
CA THR A 15 29.13 -8.49 -13.09
C THR A 15 28.82 -9.48 -11.99
N GLN A 16 27.64 -9.38 -11.36
CA GLN A 16 27.22 -10.28 -10.29
C GLN A 16 26.77 -11.62 -10.89
N GLN A 17 27.55 -12.68 -10.63
CA GLN A 17 27.26 -14.03 -11.15
C GLN A 17 26.27 -14.78 -10.22
N VAL A 18 25.06 -14.24 -10.04
CA VAL A 18 24.03 -14.88 -9.23
C VAL A 18 23.13 -15.73 -10.15
N PRO A 19 22.96 -17.05 -9.88
CA PRO A 19 22.06 -17.89 -10.66
C PRO A 19 20.61 -17.41 -10.55
N PRO A 20 19.81 -17.42 -11.63
CA PRO A 20 18.43 -16.90 -11.61
C PRO A 20 17.48 -17.56 -10.61
N ASN A 21 17.79 -18.80 -10.21
CA ASN A 21 16.98 -19.59 -9.28
C ASN A 21 17.49 -19.53 -7.83
N LYS A 22 18.54 -18.74 -7.57
CA LYS A 22 19.07 -18.53 -6.22
C LYS A 22 18.66 -17.14 -5.77
N ILE A 23 18.01 -17.07 -4.61
CA ILE A 23 17.81 -15.80 -3.91
C ILE A 23 19.08 -15.52 -3.12
N ASP A 24 19.74 -14.43 -3.47
CA ASP A 24 20.89 -13.90 -2.75
C ASP A 24 20.50 -12.53 -2.19
N TYR A 25 20.73 -12.32 -0.90
CA TYR A 25 20.21 -11.15 -0.19
C TYR A 25 20.83 -9.84 -0.71
N GLU A 26 22.15 -9.80 -0.89
CA GLU A 26 22.84 -8.59 -1.38
C GLU A 26 22.42 -8.26 -2.81
N TYR A 27 22.22 -9.30 -3.63
CA TYR A 27 21.75 -9.14 -4.99
C TYR A 27 20.29 -8.67 -5.06
N SER A 28 19.43 -9.19 -4.18
CA SER A 28 18.05 -8.73 -4.02
C SER A 28 18.00 -7.23 -3.68
N GLU A 29 18.80 -6.78 -2.70
CA GLU A 29 18.88 -5.36 -2.33
C GLU A 29 19.43 -4.49 -3.47
N LEU A 30 20.40 -4.98 -4.24
CA LEU A 30 20.91 -4.28 -5.42
C LEU A 30 19.81 -4.08 -6.48
N ILE A 31 18.99 -5.10 -6.72
CA ILE A 31 17.85 -5.00 -7.65
C ILE A 31 16.85 -3.95 -7.13
N LEU A 32 16.47 -4.00 -5.86
CA LEU A 32 15.53 -3.04 -5.26
C LEU A 32 16.08 -1.61 -5.28
N TYR A 33 17.37 -1.43 -5.04
CA TYR A 33 18.02 -0.12 -5.13
C TYR A 33 18.03 0.41 -6.56
N GLN A 34 18.39 -0.41 -7.55
CA GLN A 34 18.30 -0.03 -8.96
C GLN A 34 16.86 0.38 -9.33
N ASN A 35 15.87 -0.37 -8.86
CA ASN A 35 14.46 -0.05 -9.08
C ASN A 35 14.06 1.27 -8.42
N GLN A 36 14.51 1.54 -7.20
CA GLN A 36 14.29 2.83 -6.52
C GLN A 36 14.82 4.01 -7.35
N VAL A 37 16.03 3.90 -7.91
CA VAL A 37 16.60 4.94 -8.77
C VAL A 37 15.75 5.17 -10.02
N MET A 38 15.14 4.12 -10.60
CA MET A 38 14.19 4.26 -11.71
C MET A 38 12.92 4.99 -11.29
N ARG A 39 12.37 4.68 -10.11
CA ARG A 39 11.17 5.34 -9.56
C ARG A 39 11.39 6.81 -9.26
N GLU A 40 12.54 7.15 -8.66
CA GLU A 40 12.91 8.55 -8.40
C GLU A 40 13.17 9.36 -9.68
N ALA A 41 13.49 8.68 -10.78
CA ALA A 41 13.66 9.26 -12.10
C ALA A 41 12.38 9.31 -12.94
N ASP A 42 11.22 8.95 -12.37
CA ASP A 42 9.92 8.84 -13.03
C ASP A 42 9.87 7.84 -14.21
N PHE A 43 10.81 6.88 -14.27
CA PHE A 43 10.82 5.79 -15.24
C PHE A 43 9.90 4.65 -14.79
N PHE A 44 8.61 4.94 -14.71
CA PHE A 44 7.61 4.05 -14.10
C PHE A 44 7.40 2.74 -14.86
N GLN A 45 7.42 2.77 -16.20
CA GLN A 45 7.25 1.57 -17.01
C GLN A 45 8.47 0.67 -16.89
N GLU A 46 9.66 1.26 -16.97
CA GLU A 46 10.93 0.54 -16.82
C GLU A 46 11.09 -0.04 -15.42
N SER A 47 10.64 0.68 -14.38
CA SER A 47 10.60 0.18 -13.00
C SER A 47 9.67 -1.04 -12.87
N LEU A 48 8.49 -0.99 -13.49
CA LEU A 48 7.55 -2.11 -13.46
C LEU A 48 8.10 -3.34 -14.19
N ASP A 49 8.63 -3.16 -15.41
CA ASP A 49 9.21 -4.24 -16.19
C ASP A 49 10.42 -4.86 -15.47
N HIS A 50 11.23 -4.01 -14.81
CA HIS A 50 12.38 -4.44 -14.02
C HIS A 50 11.95 -5.29 -12.82
N ILE A 51 10.97 -4.85 -12.02
CA ILE A 51 10.55 -5.62 -10.85
C ILE A 51 9.94 -6.96 -11.23
N GLU A 52 9.17 -7.02 -12.32
CA GLU A 52 8.59 -8.26 -12.86
C GLU A 52 9.66 -9.23 -13.39
N THR A 53 10.67 -8.69 -14.08
CA THR A 53 11.77 -9.51 -14.64
C THR A 53 12.58 -10.19 -13.54
N TYR A 54 12.85 -9.47 -12.44
CA TYR A 54 13.74 -9.95 -11.37
C TYR A 54 13.01 -10.47 -10.14
N GLU A 55 11.69 -10.56 -10.15
CA GLU A 55 10.85 -10.95 -9.01
C GLU A 55 11.34 -12.23 -8.31
N ARG A 56 11.76 -13.24 -9.07
CA ARG A 56 12.22 -14.54 -8.53
C ARG A 56 13.52 -14.45 -7.74
N GLN A 57 14.31 -13.40 -7.95
CA GLN A 57 15.61 -13.17 -7.32
C GLN A 57 15.53 -12.21 -6.13
N ILE A 58 14.36 -11.59 -5.90
CA ILE A 58 14.12 -10.67 -4.79
C ILE A 58 13.56 -11.47 -3.60
N CYS A 59 14.14 -11.30 -2.41
CA CYS A 59 13.67 -11.96 -1.20
C CYS A 59 12.40 -11.31 -0.62
N ASP A 60 12.34 -9.98 -0.65
CA ASP A 60 11.20 -9.23 -0.11
C ASP A 60 10.03 -9.20 -1.09
N LYS A 61 9.12 -10.16 -0.92
CA LYS A 61 7.91 -10.23 -1.75
C LYS A 61 6.92 -9.12 -1.45
N LEU A 62 6.93 -8.56 -0.22
CA LEU A 62 6.02 -7.45 0.11
C LEU A 62 6.41 -6.21 -0.67
N MET A 63 7.70 -5.89 -0.68
CA MET A 63 8.21 -4.73 -1.41
C MET A 63 7.93 -4.80 -2.91
N ILE A 64 7.95 -6.01 -3.50
CA ILE A 64 7.58 -6.22 -4.91
C ILE A 64 6.13 -5.79 -5.16
N ASP A 65 5.19 -6.27 -4.34
CA ASP A 65 3.77 -5.97 -4.48
C ASP A 65 3.50 -4.47 -4.25
N GLU A 66 4.17 -3.86 -3.25
CA GLU A 66 4.07 -2.42 -2.98
C GLU A 66 4.58 -1.58 -4.15
N ILE A 67 5.73 -1.93 -4.73
CA ILE A 67 6.30 -1.27 -5.92
C ILE A 67 5.35 -1.44 -7.11
N LYS A 68 4.87 -2.65 -7.39
CA LYS A 68 3.94 -2.91 -8.49
C LYS A 68 2.69 -2.05 -8.36
N GLY A 69 2.07 -2.02 -7.18
CA GLY A 69 0.88 -1.20 -6.92
C GLY A 69 1.13 0.30 -7.15
N GLU A 70 2.26 0.82 -6.67
CA GLU A 70 2.66 2.22 -6.88
C GLU A 70 2.91 2.54 -8.36
N MET A 71 3.64 1.68 -9.08
CA MET A 71 3.94 1.89 -10.50
C MET A 71 2.70 1.82 -11.37
N LEU A 72 1.81 0.86 -11.12
CA LEU A 72 0.54 0.74 -11.84
C LEU A 72 -0.34 1.99 -11.66
N LEU A 73 -0.37 2.56 -10.44
CA LEU A 73 -1.05 3.84 -10.21
C LEU A 73 -0.44 4.99 -11.01
N ASN A 74 0.88 5.14 -11.01
CA ASN A 74 1.58 6.21 -11.74
C ASN A 74 1.41 6.07 -13.26
N LEU A 75 1.33 4.84 -13.77
CA LEU A 75 1.05 4.54 -15.18
C LEU A 75 -0.44 4.67 -15.55
N GLY A 76 -1.33 4.88 -14.58
CA GLY A 76 -2.77 4.97 -14.80
C GLY A 76 -3.45 3.63 -15.09
N ARG A 77 -2.80 2.50 -14.81
CA ARG A 77 -3.34 1.13 -14.92
C ARG A 77 -4.15 0.80 -13.66
N LEU A 78 -5.29 1.46 -13.52
CA LEU A 78 -6.06 1.52 -12.27
C LEU A 78 -6.66 0.17 -11.85
N GLU A 79 -7.17 -0.61 -12.79
CA GLU A 79 -7.79 -1.90 -12.51
C GLU A 79 -6.77 -2.88 -11.91
N GLU A 80 -5.58 -2.93 -12.50
CA GLU A 80 -4.50 -3.80 -12.02
C GLU A 80 -3.95 -3.31 -10.68
N ALA A 81 -3.82 -1.99 -10.49
CA ALA A 81 -3.43 -1.43 -9.20
C ALA A 81 -4.44 -1.78 -8.10
N ALA A 82 -5.75 -1.75 -8.41
CA ALA A 82 -6.79 -2.08 -7.44
C ALA A 82 -6.65 -3.53 -6.94
N GLU A 83 -6.38 -4.49 -7.83
CA GLU A 83 -6.18 -5.89 -7.41
C GLU A 83 -4.95 -6.05 -6.51
N ILE A 84 -3.82 -5.43 -6.87
CA ILE A 84 -2.61 -5.46 -6.03
C ILE A 84 -2.89 -4.86 -4.64
N TYR A 85 -3.59 -3.72 -4.55
CA TYR A 85 -3.90 -3.14 -3.25
C TYR A 85 -4.90 -3.98 -2.44
N ARG A 86 -5.81 -4.71 -3.07
CA ARG A 86 -6.67 -5.69 -2.36
C ARG A 86 -5.84 -6.83 -1.78
N GLU A 87 -4.92 -7.38 -2.56
CA GLU A 87 -4.00 -8.44 -2.08
C GLU A 87 -3.10 -7.94 -0.93
N LEU A 88 -2.59 -6.71 -1.01
CA LEU A 88 -1.83 -6.07 0.07
C LEU A 88 -2.66 -5.89 1.34
N ILE A 89 -3.94 -5.51 1.22
CA ILE A 89 -4.87 -5.39 2.35
C ILE A 89 -5.18 -6.77 2.94
N ASP A 90 -5.37 -7.79 2.12
CA ASP A 90 -5.57 -9.16 2.58
C ASP A 90 -4.37 -9.68 3.38
N ARG A 91 -3.16 -9.28 2.96
CA ARG A 91 -1.92 -9.59 3.67
C ARG A 91 -1.76 -8.81 4.97
N ASN A 92 -2.13 -7.52 5.00
CA ASN A 92 -2.09 -6.69 6.20
C ASN A 92 -3.17 -5.59 6.19
N ALA A 93 -4.35 -5.94 6.73
CA ALA A 93 -5.50 -5.04 6.80
C ALA A 93 -5.33 -3.86 7.77
N GLU A 94 -4.23 -3.78 8.52
CA GLU A 94 -3.92 -2.64 9.41
C GLU A 94 -3.05 -1.56 8.76
N CYS A 95 -2.55 -1.78 7.54
CA CYS A 95 -1.72 -0.81 6.86
C CYS A 95 -2.58 0.27 6.18
N TRP A 96 -2.50 1.52 6.67
CA TRP A 96 -3.34 2.61 6.18
C TRP A 96 -3.02 3.04 4.75
N SER A 97 -1.76 2.92 4.33
CA SER A 97 -1.33 3.33 2.98
C SER A 97 -2.02 2.52 1.88
N TYR A 98 -2.30 1.24 2.11
CA TYR A 98 -2.94 0.38 1.10
C TYR A 98 -4.38 0.81 0.79
N TYR A 99 -5.13 1.26 1.81
CA TYR A 99 -6.45 1.85 1.59
C TYR A 99 -6.37 3.12 0.74
N GLY A 100 -5.36 3.97 0.99
CA GLY A 100 -5.12 5.16 0.18
C GLY A 100 -4.75 4.82 -1.28
N GLY A 101 -3.97 3.76 -1.49
CA GLY A 101 -3.67 3.23 -2.82
C GLY A 101 -4.92 2.69 -3.53
N LEU A 102 -5.74 1.90 -2.83
CA LEU A 102 -6.99 1.35 -3.35
C LEU A 102 -8.01 2.43 -3.71
N GLU A 103 -8.14 3.48 -2.89
CA GLU A 103 -8.99 4.63 -3.20
C GLU A 103 -8.51 5.38 -4.45
N LYS A 104 -7.19 5.57 -4.60
CA LYS A 104 -6.62 6.20 -5.82
C LYS A 104 -6.88 5.36 -7.07
N ALA A 105 -6.87 4.04 -6.93
CA ALA A 105 -7.15 3.10 -8.01
C ALA A 105 -8.64 3.13 -8.39
N LEU A 106 -9.55 2.96 -7.41
CA LEU A 106 -10.99 2.83 -7.67
C LEU A 106 -11.70 4.16 -7.92
N ARG A 107 -11.14 5.28 -7.44
CA ARG A 107 -11.68 6.64 -7.60
C ARG A 107 -13.18 6.73 -7.26
N PRO A 108 -13.59 6.41 -6.02
CA PRO A 108 -15.00 6.49 -5.62
C PRO A 108 -15.53 7.92 -5.84
N HIS A 109 -16.70 8.03 -6.47
CA HIS A 109 -17.29 9.31 -6.88
C HIS A 109 -18.16 9.93 -5.78
N SER A 110 -18.62 9.10 -4.85
CA SER A 110 -19.51 9.47 -3.75
C SER A 110 -18.96 9.03 -2.39
N LEU A 111 -19.45 9.66 -1.33
CA LEU A 111 -19.12 9.25 0.04
C LEU A 111 -19.61 7.83 0.32
N GLU A 112 -20.75 7.46 -0.26
CA GLU A 112 -21.39 6.17 -0.15
C GLU A 112 -20.52 5.07 -0.78
N GLU A 113 -20.06 5.26 -2.02
CA GLU A 113 -19.12 4.32 -2.67
C GLU A 113 -17.83 4.16 -1.88
N ARG A 114 -17.28 5.28 -1.38
CA ARG A 114 -16.06 5.26 -0.57
C ARG A 114 -16.28 4.47 0.72
N LEU A 115 -17.44 4.62 1.37
CA LEU A 115 -17.76 3.89 2.60
C LEU A 115 -18.02 2.41 2.35
N GLU A 116 -18.66 2.05 1.24
CA GLU A 116 -18.93 0.67 0.86
C GLU A 116 -17.62 -0.13 0.75
N LEU A 117 -16.58 0.45 0.15
CA LEU A 117 -15.23 -0.12 0.10
C LEU A 117 -14.72 -0.55 1.49
N TYR A 118 -14.78 0.36 2.46
CA TYR A 118 -14.33 0.07 3.83
C TYR A 118 -15.21 -0.95 4.55
N GLU A 119 -16.52 -0.93 4.25
CA GLU A 119 -17.46 -1.88 4.83
C GLU A 119 -17.21 -3.31 4.32
N GLU A 120 -16.97 -3.47 3.02
CA GLU A 120 -16.59 -4.74 2.40
C GLU A 120 -15.31 -5.32 3.02
N ILE A 121 -14.26 -4.49 3.11
CA ILE A 121 -12.99 -4.90 3.73
C ILE A 121 -13.20 -5.23 5.21
N SER A 122 -14.02 -4.45 5.94
CA SER A 122 -14.33 -4.74 7.34
C SER A 122 -15.11 -6.05 7.53
N LYS A 123 -15.91 -6.49 6.55
CA LYS A 123 -16.61 -7.79 6.57
C LYS A 123 -15.64 -8.94 6.34
N GLN A 124 -14.70 -8.78 5.40
CA GLN A 124 -13.64 -9.76 5.13
C GLN A 124 -12.65 -9.88 6.29
N HIS A 125 -12.33 -8.75 6.93
CA HIS A 125 -11.35 -8.65 8.03
C HIS A 125 -12.00 -8.15 9.33
N PRO A 126 -12.88 -8.95 9.98
CA PRO A 126 -13.68 -8.47 11.12
C PRO A 126 -12.86 -8.10 12.36
N ARG A 127 -11.62 -8.59 12.45
CA ARG A 127 -10.68 -8.25 13.53
C ARG A 127 -9.92 -6.95 13.28
N ALA A 128 -9.79 -6.53 12.02
CA ALA A 128 -9.00 -5.35 11.66
C ALA A 128 -9.66 -4.06 12.17
N VAL A 129 -8.88 -3.18 12.79
CA VAL A 129 -9.38 -1.92 13.35
C VAL A 129 -9.36 -0.82 12.29
N SER A 130 -8.33 -0.80 11.45
CA SER A 130 -8.14 0.21 10.40
C SER A 130 -9.34 0.44 9.47
N PRO A 131 -10.03 -0.57 8.92
CA PRO A 131 -11.17 -0.31 8.01
C PRO A 131 -12.36 0.35 8.72
N ARG A 132 -12.45 0.24 10.05
CA ARG A 132 -13.47 0.95 10.86
C ARG A 132 -13.00 2.31 11.35
N ARG A 133 -11.69 2.50 11.50
CA ARG A 133 -11.09 3.73 12.01
C ARG A 133 -10.89 4.77 10.90
N LEU A 134 -10.43 4.35 9.73
CA LEU A 134 -10.11 5.22 8.60
C LEU A 134 -11.31 6.06 8.12
N PRO A 135 -12.54 5.49 7.98
CA PRO A 135 -13.72 6.26 7.61
C PRO A 135 -13.96 7.51 8.45
N LEU A 136 -13.67 7.43 9.76
CA LEU A 136 -13.87 8.53 10.70
C LEU A 136 -13.04 9.78 10.37
N ASN A 137 -12.01 9.69 9.53
CA ASN A 137 -11.23 10.84 9.09
C ASN A 137 -11.95 11.70 8.04
N PHE A 138 -12.96 11.18 7.34
CA PHE A 138 -13.60 11.89 6.23
C PHE A 138 -15.13 11.94 6.29
N VAL A 139 -15.78 11.10 7.09
CA VAL A 139 -17.23 11.25 7.34
C VAL A 139 -17.54 12.42 8.26
N THR A 140 -18.68 13.07 8.05
CA THR A 140 -19.16 14.19 8.87
C THR A 140 -20.64 14.02 9.24
N GLY A 141 -21.17 14.89 10.10
CA GLY A 141 -22.59 14.93 10.47
C GLY A 141 -23.10 13.67 11.16
N GLU A 142 -24.34 13.28 10.85
CA GLU A 142 -25.00 12.10 11.44
C GLU A 142 -24.25 10.80 11.12
N LYS A 143 -23.64 10.69 9.94
CA LYS A 143 -22.90 9.48 9.56
C LYS A 143 -21.64 9.29 10.41
N PHE A 144 -20.93 10.38 10.70
CA PHE A 144 -19.81 10.36 11.64
C PHE A 144 -20.25 9.88 13.02
N ARG A 145 -21.36 10.43 13.53
CA ARG A 145 -21.91 10.04 14.83
C ARG A 145 -22.26 8.55 14.90
N GLU A 146 -22.90 8.03 13.85
CA GLU A 146 -23.27 6.61 13.75
C GLU A 146 -22.03 5.69 13.79
N LEU A 147 -21.03 5.98 12.96
CA LEU A 147 -19.82 5.17 12.86
C LEU A 147 -18.96 5.27 14.14
N LEU A 148 -18.85 6.47 14.71
CA LEU A 148 -18.11 6.69 15.94
C LEU A 148 -18.78 5.97 17.12
N ASP A 149 -20.12 6.01 17.24
CA ASP A 149 -20.86 5.28 18.29
C ASP A 149 -20.58 3.77 18.21
N LYS A 150 -20.69 3.18 17.01
CA LYS A 150 -20.35 1.76 16.78
C LYS A 150 -18.90 1.44 17.17
N PHE A 151 -17.95 2.29 16.75
CA PHE A 151 -16.54 2.12 17.06
C PHE A 151 -16.25 2.20 18.57
N LEU A 152 -16.83 3.19 19.25
CA LEU A 152 -16.66 3.40 20.69
C LEU A 152 -17.27 2.27 21.52
N ARG A 153 -18.48 1.80 21.21
CA ARG A 153 -19.13 0.70 21.95
C ARG A 153 -18.25 -0.54 22.01
N VAL A 154 -17.71 -0.97 20.88
CA VAL A 154 -16.84 -2.15 20.80
C VAL A 154 -15.56 -1.94 21.62
N ASN A 155 -14.94 -0.77 21.52
CA ASN A 155 -13.68 -0.49 22.21
C ASN A 155 -13.87 -0.28 23.72
N PHE A 156 -14.97 0.31 24.16
CA PHE A 156 -15.32 0.45 25.58
C PHE A 156 -15.64 -0.90 26.20
N SER A 157 -16.44 -1.74 25.54
CA SER A 157 -16.72 -3.09 26.04
C SER A 157 -15.47 -3.95 26.19
N LYS A 158 -14.47 -3.75 25.33
CA LYS A 158 -13.16 -4.44 25.41
C LYS A 158 -12.17 -3.77 26.38
N GLY A 159 -12.47 -2.57 26.89
CA GLY A 159 -11.56 -1.81 27.74
C GLY A 159 -10.25 -1.42 27.06
N CYS A 160 -10.27 -1.13 25.74
CA CYS A 160 -9.08 -0.85 24.93
C CYS A 160 -8.32 0.40 25.47
N PRO A 161 -7.13 0.25 26.08
CA PRO A 161 -6.42 1.37 26.71
C PRO A 161 -6.04 2.52 25.75
N PRO A 162 -5.56 2.28 24.51
CA PRO A 162 -5.12 3.36 23.61
C PRO A 162 -6.26 4.05 22.85
N LEU A 163 -7.54 3.84 23.23
CA LEU A 163 -8.68 4.36 22.47
C LEU A 163 -8.61 5.87 22.21
N PHE A 164 -8.26 6.66 23.23
CA PHE A 164 -8.09 8.11 23.06
C PHE A 164 -6.97 8.42 22.07
N THR A 165 -5.82 7.76 22.19
CA THR A 165 -4.68 7.93 21.27
C THR A 165 -5.07 7.64 19.82
N THR A 166 -5.85 6.57 19.60
CA THR A 166 -6.38 6.20 18.26
C THR A 166 -7.28 7.29 17.67
N LEU A 167 -8.06 7.99 18.50
CA LEU A 167 -8.98 9.04 18.07
C LEU A 167 -8.37 10.44 18.12
N LYS A 168 -7.16 10.59 18.67
CA LYS A 168 -6.52 11.89 18.93
C LYS A 168 -6.42 12.76 17.67
N SER A 169 -6.17 12.18 16.50
CA SER A 169 -6.09 12.95 15.25
C SER A 169 -7.41 13.63 14.87
N LEU A 170 -8.56 13.08 15.27
CA LEU A 170 -9.88 13.66 15.01
C LEU A 170 -10.13 14.96 15.77
N TYR A 171 -9.35 15.25 16.82
CA TYR A 171 -9.44 16.48 17.60
C TYR A 171 -8.67 17.65 16.96
N TYR A 172 -7.70 17.35 16.09
CA TYR A 172 -6.90 18.37 15.39
C TYR A 172 -7.41 18.66 13.99
N SER A 173 -8.26 17.80 13.42
CA SER A 173 -8.82 17.93 12.08
C SER A 173 -10.00 18.91 12.02
N THR A 174 -9.94 20.02 12.78
CA THR A 174 -10.95 21.10 12.74
C THR A 174 -10.50 22.21 11.81
#